data_AF-A0A7J7WS65-F1
#
_entry.id   AF-A0A7J7WS65-F1
#
_cell.length_a   1.000
_cell.length_b   1.000
_cell.length_c   1.000
_cell.angle_alpha   90.00
_cell.angle_beta   90.00
_cell.angle_gamma   90.00
#
_symmetry.space_group_name_H-M   'P 1'
#
loop_
_entity.id
_entity.type
_entity.pdbx_description
1 polymer ?
#
loop_
_entity_poly.entity_id
_entity_poly.type
_entity_poly.pdbx_seq_one_letter_code
_entity_poly.pdbx_strand_id
1 'polypeptide(L)'
;METVTSSESFLAVENEHLQDTPESNNSVYTSFMKSHRCYDLIPTSSKLVVFDTSLQVKKAFFALVTNGVRAAPLWDSKKQSFVGMLTITDFINILHRYYKSALVQIYELEEHKIETWREVYLQDSFKPLVCISPNASLFDAVSSLIRNKIHRLPVIDPESGNTLYILTHKRILKFLKLFVS
;
A
#
# COMPACT_ATOMS: atom_id res chain seq x y z
N MET A 1 69.17 -39.59 27.93
CA MET A 1 69.14 -39.92 26.50
C MET A 1 67.71 -40.31 26.21
N GLU A 2 66.85 -39.61 25.48
CA GLU A 2 66.84 -38.39 24.65
C GLU A 2 65.34 -37.99 24.57
N THR A 3 64.95 -36.78 24.96
CA THR A 3 64.68 -35.56 24.16
C THR A 3 63.18 -35.30 23.92
N VAL A 4 62.79 -34.11 24.36
CA VAL A 4 61.56 -33.35 24.08
C VAL A 4 61.46 -33.01 22.59
N THR A 5 60.26 -33.07 22.01
CA THR A 5 59.85 -32.13 20.93
C THR A 5 58.37 -31.79 21.06
N SER A 6 58.15 -30.48 21.17
CA SER A 6 56.89 -29.73 21.17
C SER A 6 56.37 -29.52 19.74
N SER A 7 55.12 -29.02 19.63
CA SER A 7 54.48 -28.34 18.47
C SER A 7 54.10 -29.25 17.27
N GLU A 8 52.94 -29.16 16.62
CA GLU A 8 52.04 -28.04 16.39
C GLU A 8 50.56 -28.44 16.42
N SER A 9 49.75 -27.48 16.88
CA SER A 9 48.32 -27.36 16.69
C SER A 9 47.89 -27.42 15.22
N PHE A 10 46.91 -28.27 14.90
CA PHE A 10 46.01 -28.03 13.77
C PHE A 10 44.58 -28.06 14.28
N LEU A 11 44.13 -26.91 14.78
CA LEU A 11 42.72 -26.63 14.99
C LEU A 11 42.06 -26.64 13.60
N ALA A 12 41.31 -27.69 13.30
CA ALA A 12 40.29 -27.62 12.28
C ALA A 12 39.24 -26.61 12.79
N VAL A 13 39.41 -25.35 12.39
CA VAL A 13 38.31 -24.37 12.42
C VAL A 13 37.33 -24.89 11.39
N GLU A 14 36.34 -25.66 11.84
CA GLU A 14 35.12 -25.89 11.08
C GLU A 14 34.51 -24.51 10.84
N ASN A 15 34.70 -24.00 9.64
CA ASN A 15 33.88 -22.93 9.09
C ASN A 15 32.44 -23.44 9.09
N GLU A 16 31.68 -23.11 10.13
CA GLU A 16 30.23 -23.12 10.08
C GLU A 16 29.80 -22.11 9.01
N HIS A 17 29.75 -22.61 7.77
CA HIS A 17 29.03 -21.97 6.70
C HIS A 17 27.56 -22.02 7.10
N LEU A 18 27.08 -20.95 7.74
CA LEU A 18 25.66 -20.70 8.00
C LEU A 18 24.91 -20.98 6.70
N GLN A 19 24.25 -22.13 6.64
CA GLN A 19 23.41 -22.47 5.51
C GLN A 19 22.25 -21.49 5.51
N ASP A 20 22.30 -20.51 4.61
CA ASP A 20 21.19 -19.62 4.28
C ASP A 20 20.04 -20.44 3.70
N THR A 21 19.28 -21.08 4.59
CA THR A 21 18.05 -21.77 4.20
C THR A 21 16.97 -20.73 3.93
N PRO A 22 16.12 -20.92 2.90
CA PRO A 22 15.02 -20.00 2.61
C PRO A 22 14.06 -19.81 3.79
N GLU A 23 13.97 -20.78 4.71
CA GLU A 23 13.17 -20.69 5.94
C GLU A 23 13.76 -19.74 6.98
N SER A 24 15.09 -19.75 7.17
CA SER A 24 15.80 -18.79 8.03
C SER A 24 15.58 -17.36 7.52
N ASN A 25 15.74 -17.15 6.21
CA ASN A 25 15.54 -15.85 5.58
C ASN A 25 14.09 -15.35 5.70
N ASN A 26 13.09 -16.24 5.58
CA ASN A 26 11.69 -15.85 5.72
C ASN A 26 11.33 -15.44 7.16
N SER A 27 11.99 -16.03 8.15
CA SER A 27 11.89 -15.62 9.57
C SER A 27 12.44 -14.20 9.77
N VAL A 28 13.53 -13.82 9.10
CA VAL A 28 14.13 -12.48 9.20
C VAL A 28 13.17 -11.41 8.69
N TYR A 29 12.61 -11.55 7.47
CA TYR A 29 11.66 -10.58 6.93
C TYR A 29 10.40 -10.46 7.78
N THR A 30 9.88 -11.60 8.26
CA THR A 30 8.69 -11.61 9.12
C THR A 30 8.95 -10.89 10.43
N SER A 31 10.08 -11.17 11.07
CA SER A 31 10.46 -10.55 12.34
C SER A 31 10.68 -9.05 12.17
N PHE A 32 11.38 -8.64 11.10
CA PHE A 32 11.58 -7.24 10.75
C PHE A 32 10.27 -6.51 10.51
N MET A 33 9.34 -7.08 9.72
CA MET A 33 8.04 -6.45 9.47
C MET A 33 7.17 -6.35 10.72
N LYS A 34 7.31 -7.28 11.68
CA LYS A 34 6.59 -7.23 12.96
C LYS A 34 7.18 -6.20 13.93
N SER A 35 8.49 -5.93 13.85
CA SER A 35 9.16 -4.94 14.72
C SER A 35 9.05 -3.50 14.22
N HIS A 36 8.66 -3.27 12.96
CA HIS A 36 8.51 -1.93 12.37
C HIS A 36 7.04 -1.53 12.24
N ARG A 37 6.77 -0.24 12.45
CA ARG A 37 5.44 0.36 12.34
C ARG A 37 5.19 0.89 10.93
N CYS A 38 3.92 1.04 10.57
CA CYS A 38 3.52 1.69 9.33
C CYS A 38 4.07 3.12 9.21
N TYR A 39 4.19 3.82 10.35
CA TYR A 39 4.77 5.15 10.45
C TYR A 39 6.21 5.22 9.93
N ASP A 40 7.01 4.17 10.14
CA ASP A 40 8.44 4.15 9.75
C ASP A 40 8.64 4.23 8.23
N LEU A 41 7.59 3.92 7.44
CA LEU A 41 7.62 4.00 5.98
C LEU A 41 7.13 5.35 5.44
N ILE A 42 6.58 6.20 6.30
CA ILE A 42 6.09 7.53 5.92
C ILE A 42 7.32 8.44 5.76
N PRO A 43 7.53 9.04 4.58
CA PRO A 43 8.64 9.97 4.41
C PRO A 43 8.43 11.22 5.26
N THR A 44 9.52 11.89 5.63
CA THR A 44 9.49 13.16 6.39
C THR A 44 8.59 14.22 5.76
N SER A 45 8.45 14.20 4.43
CA SER A 45 7.49 15.04 3.72
C SER A 45 6.82 14.23 2.60
N SER A 46 5.51 14.37 2.49
CA SER A 46 4.74 13.87 1.35
C SER A 46 3.58 14.79 1.01
N LYS A 47 3.14 14.71 -0.24
CA LYS A 47 1.92 15.35 -0.72
C LYS A 47 0.82 14.29 -0.80
N LEU A 48 -0.35 14.62 -0.28
CA LEU A 48 -1.56 13.79 -0.42
C LEU A 48 -2.61 14.57 -1.19
N VAL A 49 -3.24 13.92 -2.18
CA VAL A 49 -4.40 14.46 -2.89
C VAL A 49 -5.63 13.72 -2.38
N VAL A 50 -6.63 14.47 -1.92
CA VAL A 50 -7.92 13.95 -1.44
C VAL A 50 -9.02 14.57 -2.30
N PHE A 51 -10.02 13.78 -2.67
CA PHE A 51 -11.18 14.28 -3.42
C PHE A 51 -12.45 14.18 -2.58
N ASP A 52 -13.24 15.24 -2.64
CA ASP A 52 -14.62 15.18 -2.16
C ASP A 52 -15.47 14.30 -3.09
N THR A 53 -16.39 13.51 -2.54
CA THR A 53 -17.25 12.62 -3.34
C THR A 53 -18.19 13.36 -4.29
N SER A 54 -18.45 14.65 -4.08
CA SER A 54 -19.23 15.48 -4.99
C SER A 54 -18.44 15.97 -6.22
N LEU A 55 -17.12 15.75 -6.26
CA LEU A 55 -16.26 16.14 -7.39
C LEU A 55 -16.63 15.34 -8.65
N GLN A 56 -16.63 16.03 -9.80
CA GLN A 56 -16.81 15.38 -11.09
C GLN A 56 -15.66 14.41 -11.39
N VAL A 57 -16.00 13.24 -11.91
CA VAL A 57 -15.06 12.15 -12.22
C VAL A 57 -13.97 12.62 -13.21
N LYS A 58 -14.34 13.38 -14.25
CA LYS A 58 -13.39 13.98 -15.21
C LYS A 58 -12.35 14.87 -14.52
N LYS A 59 -12.80 15.74 -13.60
CA LYS A 59 -11.92 16.64 -12.83
C LYS A 59 -11.01 15.87 -11.88
N ALA A 60 -11.53 14.83 -11.23
CA ALA A 60 -10.74 13.96 -10.37
C ALA A 60 -9.61 13.27 -11.15
N PHE A 61 -9.88 12.75 -12.36
CA PHE A 61 -8.85 12.14 -13.19
C PHE A 61 -7.80 13.14 -13.67
N PHE A 62 -8.24 14.31 -14.13
CA PHE A 62 -7.32 15.37 -14.50
C PHE A 62 -6.43 15.78 -13.30
N ALA A 63 -7.00 15.87 -12.10
CA ALA A 63 -6.26 16.15 -10.89
C ALA A 63 -5.23 15.03 -10.56
N LEU A 64 -5.55 13.75 -10.74
CA LEU A 64 -4.58 12.67 -10.56
C LEU A 64 -3.37 12.82 -11.49
N VAL A 65 -3.63 13.08 -12.78
CA VAL A 65 -2.58 13.24 -13.81
C VAL A 65 -1.71 14.47 -13.53
N THR A 66 -2.32 15.63 -13.32
CA THR A 66 -1.59 16.89 -13.07
C THR A 66 -0.78 16.85 -11.79
N ASN A 67 -1.24 16.14 -10.76
CA ASN A 67 -0.51 15.98 -9.51
C ASN A 67 0.49 14.81 -9.55
N GLY A 68 0.56 14.04 -10.64
CA GLY A 68 1.47 12.90 -10.78
C GLY A 68 1.18 11.75 -9.82
N VAL A 69 -0.07 11.63 -9.34
CA VAL A 69 -0.49 10.60 -8.37
C VAL A 69 -1.41 9.58 -9.02
N ARG A 70 -1.39 8.35 -8.50
CA ARG A 70 -2.12 7.20 -9.08
C ARG A 70 -3.35 6.79 -8.27
N ALA A 71 -3.58 7.44 -7.15
CA ALA A 71 -4.71 7.20 -6.28
C ALA A 71 -4.93 8.41 -5.36
N ALA A 72 -6.17 8.59 -4.92
CA ALA A 72 -6.57 9.59 -3.95
C ALA A 72 -7.61 8.99 -2.98
N PRO A 73 -7.55 9.27 -1.67
CA PRO A 73 -8.64 8.99 -0.76
C PRO A 73 -9.86 9.83 -1.10
N LEU A 74 -11.04 9.29 -0.78
CA LEU A 74 -12.33 9.93 -0.98
C LEU A 74 -12.92 10.38 0.34
N TRP A 75 -13.18 11.67 0.45
CA TRP A 75 -13.82 12.30 1.59
C TRP A 75 -15.30 12.54 1.31
N ASP A 76 -16.17 12.06 2.19
CA ASP A 76 -17.60 12.37 2.15
C ASP A 76 -17.87 13.51 3.14
N SER A 77 -18.10 14.72 2.60
CA SER A 77 -18.38 15.91 3.42
C SER A 77 -19.69 15.82 4.20
N LYS A 78 -20.66 14.98 3.81
CA LYS A 78 -21.91 14.82 4.57
C LYS A 78 -21.69 13.91 5.78
N LYS A 79 -20.89 12.85 5.61
CA LYS A 79 -20.54 11.90 6.67
C LYS A 79 -19.31 12.28 7.47
N GLN A 80 -18.60 13.33 7.06
CA GLN A 80 -17.33 13.77 7.65
C GLN A 80 -16.34 12.61 7.84
N SER A 81 -16.18 11.77 6.81
CA SER A 81 -15.34 10.58 6.89
C SER A 81 -14.77 10.16 5.54
N PHE A 82 -13.66 9.42 5.59
CA PHE A 82 -13.11 8.75 4.41
C PHE A 82 -13.94 7.52 4.05
N VAL A 83 -14.47 7.49 2.83
CA VAL A 83 -15.43 6.44 2.38
C VAL A 83 -14.84 5.49 1.35
N GLY A 84 -13.63 5.74 0.88
CA GLY A 84 -12.97 4.87 -0.08
C GLY A 84 -11.74 5.46 -0.73
N MET A 85 -11.30 4.82 -1.79
CA MET A 85 -10.19 5.25 -2.64
C MET A 85 -10.70 5.41 -4.07
N LEU A 86 -10.12 6.35 -4.80
CA LEU A 86 -10.20 6.44 -6.25
C LEU A 86 -8.82 6.11 -6.83
N THR A 87 -8.77 5.16 -7.75
CA THR A 87 -7.55 4.57 -8.30
C THR A 87 -7.63 4.44 -9.83
N ILE A 88 -6.51 4.07 -10.45
CA ILE A 88 -6.49 3.74 -11.89
C ILE A 88 -7.44 2.57 -12.23
N THR A 89 -7.66 1.63 -11.31
CA THR A 89 -8.61 0.53 -11.54
C THR A 89 -10.04 1.05 -11.72
N ASP A 90 -10.43 2.03 -10.91
CA ASP A 90 -11.74 2.69 -11.03
C ASP A 90 -11.87 3.38 -12.38
N PHE A 91 -10.81 4.03 -12.85
CA PHE A 91 -10.77 4.63 -14.19
C PHE A 91 -10.95 3.61 -15.32
N ILE A 92 -10.26 2.46 -15.26
CA ILE A 92 -10.41 1.39 -16.25
C ILE A 92 -11.84 0.86 -16.24
N ASN A 93 -12.42 0.64 -15.06
CA ASN A 93 -13.80 0.16 -14.91
C ASN A 93 -14.80 1.16 -15.48
N ILE A 94 -14.57 2.46 -15.24
CA ILE A 94 -15.33 3.55 -15.82
C ILE A 94 -15.27 3.48 -17.34
N LEU A 95 -14.07 3.56 -17.94
CA LEU A 95 -13.92 3.56 -19.39
C LEU A 95 -14.55 2.32 -20.03
N HIS A 96 -14.35 1.15 -19.44
CA HIS A 96 -14.88 -0.11 -19.95
C HIS A 96 -16.42 -0.15 -19.91
N ARG A 97 -17.06 0.43 -18.88
CA ARG A 97 -18.53 0.49 -18.79
C ARG A 97 -19.14 1.40 -19.86
N TYR A 98 -18.53 2.56 -20.09
CA TYR A 98 -19.03 3.51 -21.10
C TYR A 98 -18.68 3.07 -22.53
N TYR A 99 -17.55 2.39 -22.74
CA TYR A 99 -17.20 1.85 -24.06
C TYR A 99 -18.16 0.76 -24.54
N LYS A 100 -18.70 -0.07 -23.63
CA LYS A 100 -19.64 -1.15 -23.99
C LYS A 100 -21.09 -0.69 -24.18
N SER A 101 -21.45 0.50 -23.71
CA SER A 101 -22.80 1.03 -23.88
C SER A 101 -22.88 1.75 -25.23
N ALA A 102 -23.32 1.04 -26.27
CA ALA A 102 -23.38 1.54 -27.65
C ALA A 102 -24.25 2.80 -27.86
N LEU A 103 -24.99 3.23 -26.83
CA LEU A 103 -25.92 4.37 -26.86
C LEU A 103 -25.49 5.55 -25.98
N VAL A 104 -24.47 5.38 -25.13
CA VAL A 104 -24.02 6.42 -24.19
C VAL A 104 -22.68 6.97 -24.65
N GLN A 105 -22.70 8.18 -25.20
CA GLN A 105 -21.48 8.87 -25.55
C GLN A 105 -20.68 9.18 -24.27
N ILE A 106 -19.34 9.15 -24.38
CA ILE A 106 -18.39 9.48 -23.29
C ILE A 106 -18.69 10.84 -22.63
N TYR A 107 -19.44 11.73 -23.30
CA TYR A 107 -19.87 13.03 -22.79
C TYR A 107 -20.66 12.94 -21.48
N GLU A 108 -21.45 11.89 -21.25
CA GLU A 108 -22.17 11.74 -19.97
C GLU A 108 -21.20 11.57 -18.79
N LEU A 109 -20.02 10.96 -19.02
CA LEU A 109 -19.00 10.79 -17.97
C LEU A 109 -18.47 12.14 -17.46
N GLU A 110 -18.54 13.18 -18.28
CA GLU A 110 -18.04 14.51 -17.92
C GLU A 110 -18.87 15.14 -16.80
N GLU A 111 -20.16 14.81 -16.73
CA GLU A 111 -21.09 15.36 -15.74
C GLU A 111 -21.24 14.49 -14.48
N HIS A 112 -20.85 13.21 -14.52
CA HIS A 112 -20.98 12.31 -13.38
C HIS A 112 -20.02 12.71 -12.23
N LYS A 113 -20.55 12.64 -11.01
CA LYS A 113 -19.79 12.80 -9.76
C LYS A 113 -19.24 11.46 -9.27
N ILE A 114 -18.24 11.53 -8.41
CA ILE A 114 -17.66 10.33 -7.78
C ILE A 114 -18.75 9.57 -6.98
N GLU A 115 -19.61 10.28 -6.23
CA GLU A 115 -20.70 9.67 -5.45
C GLU A 115 -21.65 8.88 -6.35
N THR A 116 -22.13 9.48 -7.44
CA THR A 116 -23.05 8.83 -8.38
C THR A 116 -22.42 7.62 -9.04
N TRP A 117 -21.13 7.71 -9.43
CA TRP A 117 -20.45 6.58 -10.03
C TRP A 117 -20.28 5.41 -9.04
N ARG A 118 -19.92 5.72 -7.80
CA ARG A 118 -19.76 4.72 -6.74
C ARG A 118 -21.08 4.01 -6.47
N GLU A 119 -22.21 4.70 -6.45
CA GLU A 119 -23.51 4.06 -6.28
C GLU A 119 -23.81 3.08 -7.42
N VAL A 120 -23.62 3.49 -8.67
CA VAL A 120 -23.91 2.65 -9.85
C VAL A 120 -22.95 1.47 -9.98
N TYR A 121 -21.72 1.56 -9.46
CA TYR A 121 -20.74 0.46 -9.50
C TYR A 121 -20.77 -0.44 -8.24
N LEU A 122 -21.02 0.14 -7.07
CA LEU A 122 -21.03 -0.61 -5.79
C LEU A 122 -22.37 -1.29 -5.50
N GLN A 123 -23.42 -1.06 -6.30
CA GLN A 123 -24.66 -1.83 -6.23
C GLN A 123 -24.42 -3.36 -6.26
N ASP A 124 -23.37 -3.81 -6.96
CA ASP A 124 -23.02 -5.24 -7.05
C ASP A 124 -22.05 -5.72 -5.95
N SER A 125 -21.37 -4.82 -5.22
CA SER A 125 -20.56 -5.17 -4.05
C SER A 125 -20.20 -3.95 -3.19
N PHE A 126 -20.70 -3.92 -1.95
CA PHE A 126 -20.23 -2.95 -0.97
C PHE A 126 -18.79 -3.28 -0.56
N LYS A 127 -17.85 -2.36 -0.82
CA LYS A 127 -16.45 -2.48 -0.39
C LYS A 127 -16.12 -1.32 0.57
N PRO A 128 -16.11 -1.57 1.89
CA PRO A 128 -15.73 -0.53 2.85
C PRO A 128 -14.28 -0.09 2.63
N LEU A 129 -13.97 1.12 3.10
CA LEU A 129 -12.59 1.59 3.13
C LEU A 129 -11.75 0.69 4.05
N VAL A 130 -10.72 0.07 3.49
CA VAL A 130 -9.68 -0.62 4.25
C VAL A 130 -8.56 0.39 4.53
N CYS A 131 -8.25 0.62 5.80
CA CYS A 131 -7.18 1.50 6.25
C CYS A 131 -6.36 0.83 7.35
N ILE A 132 -5.27 1.48 7.79
CA ILE A 132 -4.42 1.00 8.87
C ILE A 132 -3.92 2.16 9.74
N SER A 133 -3.75 1.90 11.04
CA SER A 133 -3.15 2.87 11.98
C SER A 133 -1.65 3.05 11.69
N PRO A 134 -1.07 4.26 11.85
CA PRO A 134 0.37 4.46 11.78
C PRO A 134 1.13 3.61 12.81
N ASN A 135 0.50 3.26 13.93
CA ASN A 135 1.10 2.46 15.00
C ASN A 135 1.03 0.95 14.77
N ALA A 136 0.27 0.48 13.77
CA ALA A 136 0.20 -0.93 13.44
C ALA A 136 1.50 -1.42 12.78
N SER A 137 1.75 -2.73 12.86
CA SER A 137 2.97 -3.31 12.29
C SER A 137 2.95 -3.26 10.75
N LEU A 138 4.14 -3.23 10.15
CA LEU A 138 4.28 -3.36 8.69
C LEU A 138 3.78 -4.73 8.21
N PHE A 139 3.89 -5.76 9.04
CA PHE A 139 3.35 -7.09 8.77
C PHE A 139 1.83 -7.02 8.57
N ASP A 140 1.10 -6.35 9.47
CA ASP A 140 -0.35 -6.18 9.36
C ASP A 140 -0.74 -5.41 8.09
N ALA A 141 0.07 -4.41 7.70
CA ALA A 141 -0.13 -3.66 6.46
C ALA A 141 -0.02 -4.57 5.22
N VAL A 142 1.01 -5.40 5.16
CA VAL A 142 1.22 -6.36 4.07
C VAL A 142 0.09 -7.38 4.02
N SER A 143 -0.28 -7.97 5.17
CA SER A 143 -1.41 -8.90 5.27
C SER A 143 -2.72 -8.25 4.82
N SER A 144 -2.95 -6.99 5.18
CA SER A 144 -4.15 -6.24 4.78
C SER A 144 -4.20 -6.00 3.27
N LEU A 145 -3.08 -5.61 2.64
CA LEU A 145 -2.98 -5.44 1.18
C LEU A 145 -3.31 -6.75 0.44
N ILE A 146 -2.73 -7.87 0.89
CA ILE A 146 -2.90 -9.19 0.27
C ILE A 146 -4.33 -9.70 0.44
N ARG A 147 -4.83 -9.74 1.69
CA ARG A 147 -6.15 -10.29 2.02
C ARG A 147 -7.28 -9.55 1.30
N ASN A 148 -7.19 -8.22 1.27
CA ASN A 148 -8.20 -7.39 0.62
C ASN A 148 -7.97 -7.23 -0.90
N LYS A 149 -6.87 -7.78 -1.44
CA LYS A 149 -6.48 -7.67 -2.86
C LYS A 149 -6.44 -6.21 -3.35
N ILE A 150 -5.84 -5.33 -2.54
CA ILE A 150 -5.74 -3.90 -2.82
C ILE A 150 -4.27 -3.47 -2.96
N HIS A 151 -4.03 -2.45 -3.79
CA HIS A 151 -2.67 -1.99 -4.12
C HIS A 151 -2.26 -0.71 -3.36
N ARG A 152 -3.21 -0.15 -2.60
CA ARG A 152 -3.15 1.14 -1.92
C ARG A 152 -3.82 0.98 -0.56
N LEU A 153 -3.06 1.15 0.51
CA LEU A 153 -3.56 1.08 1.87
C LEU A 153 -3.33 2.44 2.55
N PRO A 154 -4.36 3.26 2.75
CA PRO A 154 -4.23 4.51 3.46
C PRO A 154 -3.88 4.27 4.93
N VAL A 155 -2.88 5.01 5.41
CA VAL A 155 -2.52 5.10 6.81
C VAL A 155 -3.29 6.26 7.41
N ILE A 156 -4.21 5.96 8.33
CA ILE A 156 -5.10 6.94 8.95
C ILE A 156 -4.78 7.00 10.43
N ASP A 157 -4.52 8.21 10.92
CA ASP A 157 -4.36 8.44 12.35
C ASP A 157 -5.71 8.29 13.06
N PRO A 158 -5.86 7.35 14.01
CA PRO A 158 -7.13 7.17 14.72
C PRO A 158 -7.49 8.34 15.64
N GLU A 159 -6.52 9.13 16.10
CA GLU A 159 -6.78 10.27 17.00
C GLU A 159 -7.32 11.47 16.22
N SER A 160 -6.63 11.87 15.15
CA SER A 160 -7.02 13.04 14.36
C SER A 160 -7.99 12.73 13.20
N GLY A 161 -8.10 11.45 12.80
CA GLY A 161 -8.82 11.03 11.59
C GLY A 161 -8.12 11.40 10.28
N ASN A 162 -6.89 11.93 10.32
CA ASN A 162 -6.18 12.38 9.13
C ASN A 162 -5.57 11.20 8.37
N THR A 163 -5.68 11.22 7.03
CA THR A 163 -4.87 10.33 6.20
C THR A 163 -3.44 10.88 6.12
N LEU A 164 -2.49 10.14 6.66
CA LEU A 164 -1.09 10.56 6.72
C LEU A 164 -0.31 10.19 5.46
N TYR A 165 -0.58 8.99 4.92
CA TYR A 165 0.14 8.46 3.77
C TYR A 165 -0.63 7.31 3.10
N ILE A 166 -0.20 6.89 1.91
CA ILE A 166 -0.74 5.70 1.23
C ILE A 166 0.37 4.68 1.02
N LEU A 167 0.31 3.57 1.76
CA LEU A 167 1.22 2.45 1.60
C LEU A 167 0.95 1.70 0.30
N THR A 168 2.03 1.20 -0.29
CA THR A 168 2.01 0.45 -1.56
C THR A 168 3.02 -0.69 -1.48
N HIS A 169 2.76 -1.80 -2.17
CA HIS A 169 3.73 -2.90 -2.29
C HIS A 169 5.12 -2.41 -2.71
N LYS A 170 5.20 -1.50 -3.69
CA LYS A 170 6.48 -0.93 -4.16
C LYS A 170 7.26 -0.23 -3.05
N ARG A 171 6.59 0.56 -2.20
CA ARG A 171 7.24 1.27 -1.09
C ARG A 171 7.70 0.29 -0.01
N ILE A 172 6.87 -0.68 0.32
CA ILE A 172 7.19 -1.71 1.32
C ILE A 172 8.40 -2.53 0.88
N LEU A 173 8.38 -3.06 -0.35
CA LEU A 173 9.52 -3.83 -0.89
C LEU A 173 10.80 -3.00 -0.95
N LYS A 174 10.72 -1.71 -1.33
CA LYS A 174 11.89 -0.82 -1.31
C LYS A 174 12.43 -0.63 0.10
N PHE A 175 11.55 -0.48 1.09
CA PHE A 175 11.95 -0.36 2.50
C PHE A 175 12.65 -1.63 2.99
N LEU A 176 12.06 -2.80 2.77
CA LEU A 176 12.67 -4.09 3.13
C LEU A 176 14.05 -4.27 2.48
N LYS A 177 14.18 -3.93 1.20
CA LYS A 177 15.47 -4.02 0.49
C LYS A 177 16.55 -3.09 1.07
N LEU A 178 16.19 -1.95 1.63
CA LEU A 178 17.15 -0.98 2.17
C LEU A 178 17.63 -1.34 3.58
N PHE A 179 16.84 -2.07 4.37
CA PHE A 179 17.11 -2.30 5.79
C PHE A 179 17.32 -3.77 6.18
N VAL A 180 17.07 -4.72 5.27
CA VAL A 180 17.25 -6.17 5.51
C VAL A 180 18.36 -6.77 4.62
N SER A 181 18.88 -6.03 3.62
CA SER A 181 19.98 -6.48 2.75
C SER A 181 21.35 -6.02 3.22
#